data_AF-A0A950TB42-F1
#
_entry.id   AF-A0A950TB42-F1
#
_cell.length_a   1.000
_cell.length_b   1.000
_cell.length_c   1.000
_cell.angle_alpha   90.00
_cell.angle_beta   90.00
_cell.angle_gamma   90.00
#
_symmetry.space_group_name_H-M   'P 1'
#
loop_
_entity.id
_entity.type
_entity.pdbx_description
1 polymer ?
#
loop_
_entity_poly.entity_id
_entity_poly.type
_entity_poly.pdbx_seq_one_letter_code
_entity_poly.pdbx_strand_id
1 'polypeptide(L)' 'NDLGDAYSSQERHAEAEQCYQKALEIREKSLGREHPGIVVVLRNYASLLHMIHREEEAVPLEERARAILGARA' A
#
# COMPACT_ATOMS: atom_id res chain seq x y z
N ASN A 1 -29.86 9.89 2.97
CA ASN A 1 -29.73 8.49 2.54
C ASN A 1 -28.30 8.12 2.13
N ASP A 2 -27.31 9.01 2.26
CA ASP A 2 -25.98 8.78 1.66
C ASP A 2 -24.82 8.54 2.65
N LEU A 3 -25.10 8.38 3.95
CA LEU A 3 -24.05 8.09 4.93
C LEU A 3 -23.62 6.61 4.92
N GLY A 4 -24.54 5.69 4.60
CA GLY A 4 -24.25 4.24 4.61
C GLY A 4 -23.20 3.81 3.59
N ASP A 5 -23.22 4.36 2.39
CA ASP A 5 -22.25 4.01 1.33
C ASP A 5 -20.83 4.56 1.63
N ALA A 6 -20.75 5.75 2.22
CA ALA A 6 -19.49 6.37 2.60
C ALA A 6 -18.84 5.67 3.81
N TYR A 7 -19.62 5.29 4.83
CA TYR A 7 -19.13 4.51 5.97
C TYR A 7 -18.71 3.09 5.56
N SER A 8 -19.49 2.43 4.69
CA SER A 8 -19.11 1.11 4.16
C SER A 8 -17.81 1.17 3.36
N SER A 9 -17.56 2.28 2.65
CA SER A 9 -16.27 2.49 1.98
C SER A 9 -15.14 2.69 2.98
N GLN A 10 -15.32 3.52 4.01
CA GLN A 10 -14.30 3.77 5.03
C GLN A 10 -13.89 2.52 5.83
N GLU A 11 -14.83 1.68 6.25
CA GLU A 11 -14.51 0.41 6.93
C GLU A 11 -13.69 -0.52 6.01
N ARG A 12 -14.11 -0.63 4.74
CA ARG A 12 -13.42 -1.47 3.76
C ARG A 12 -12.02 -0.96 3.42
N HIS A 13 -11.79 0.35 3.51
CA HIS A 13 -10.46 0.91 3.32
C HIS A 13 -9.51 0.55 4.47
N ALA A 14 -9.97 0.58 5.72
CA ALA A 14 -9.18 0.16 6.87
C ALA A 14 -8.85 -1.35 6.80
N GLU A 15 -9.81 -2.18 6.39
CA GLU A 15 -9.58 -3.62 6.16
C GLU A 15 -8.55 -3.85 5.03
N ALA A 16 -8.65 -3.08 3.94
CA ALA A 16 -7.71 -3.17 2.82
C ALA A 16 -6.31 -2.71 3.22
N GLU A 17 -6.18 -1.64 4.02
CA GLU A 17 -4.92 -1.16 4.58
C GLU A 17 -4.25 -2.26 5.44
N GLN A 18 -5.00 -2.86 6.36
CA GLN A 18 -4.49 -3.98 7.17
C GLN A 18 -4.06 -5.17 6.31
N CYS A 19 -4.80 -5.48 5.23
CA CYS A 19 -4.42 -6.54 4.31
C CYS A 19 -3.09 -6.22 3.59
N TYR A 20 -2.90 -5.00 3.12
CA TYR A 20 -1.66 -4.59 2.47
C TYR A 20 -0.48 -4.57 3.44
N GLN A 21 -0.67 -4.10 4.67
CA GLN A 21 0.37 -4.13 5.71
C GLN A 21 0.81 -5.57 6.03
N LYS A 22 -0.14 -6.49 6.21
CA LYS A 22 0.15 -7.93 6.42
C LYS A 22 0.86 -8.54 5.21
N ALA A 23 0.39 -8.25 3.99
CA ALA A 23 1.02 -8.74 2.78
C ALA A 23 2.45 -8.20 2.63
N LEU A 24 2.69 -6.95 2.99
CA LEU A 24 4.01 -6.33 3.00
C LEU A 24 4.92 -7.05 4.00
N GLU A 25 4.48 -7.24 5.23
CA GLU A 25 5.28 -7.92 6.27
C GLU A 25 5.63 -9.36 5.87
N ILE A 26 4.66 -10.11 5.35
CA ILE A 26 4.89 -11.48 4.88
C ILE A 26 5.91 -11.48 3.74
N ARG A 27 5.76 -10.59 2.75
CA ARG A 27 6.72 -10.54 1.63
C ARG A 27 8.09 -10.04 2.07
N GLU A 28 8.18 -9.10 3.00
CA GLU A 28 9.45 -8.63 3.57
C GLU A 28 10.16 -9.76 4.32
N LYS A 29 9.42 -10.58 5.09
CA LYS A 29 9.97 -11.75 5.79
C LYS A 29 10.38 -12.88 4.84
N SER A 30 9.60 -13.15 3.79
CA SER A 30 9.85 -14.26 2.88
C SER A 30 10.85 -13.95 1.78
N LEU A 31 10.84 -12.74 1.22
CA LEU A 31 11.62 -12.36 0.05
C LEU A 31 12.76 -11.38 0.37
N GLY A 32 12.72 -10.73 1.53
CA GLY A 32 13.64 -9.66 1.91
C GLY A 32 13.16 -8.28 1.46
N ARG A 33 13.50 -7.24 2.24
CA ARG A 33 12.96 -5.87 2.12
C ARG A 33 13.23 -5.15 0.80
N GLU A 34 14.17 -5.65 0.01
CA GLU A 34 14.61 -5.08 -1.27
C GLU A 34 14.13 -5.90 -2.47
N HIS A 35 13.31 -6.93 -2.24
CA HIS A 35 12.88 -7.78 -3.32
C HIS A 35 11.88 -7.05 -4.23
N PRO A 36 12.03 -7.09 -5.56
CA PRO A 36 11.13 -6.42 -6.51
C PRO A 36 9.68 -6.91 -6.42
N GLY A 37 9.45 -8.10 -5.85
CA GLY A 37 8.11 -8.61 -5.53
C GLY A 37 7.35 -7.79 -4.47
N ILE A 38 8.03 -6.92 -3.71
CA ILE A 38 7.41 -6.02 -2.72
C ILE A 38 6.90 -4.74 -3.40
N VAL A 39 7.50 -4.33 -4.52
CA VAL A 39 7.10 -3.14 -5.30
C VAL A 39 5.63 -3.19 -5.68
N VAL A 40 5.12 -4.36 -6.06
CA VAL A 40 3.71 -4.55 -6.42
C VAL A 40 2.79 -4.27 -5.22
N VAL A 41 3.18 -4.72 -4.01
CA VAL A 41 2.41 -4.48 -2.79
C VAL A 41 2.44 -2.99 -2.42
N LEU A 42 3.61 -2.36 -2.49
CA LEU A 42 3.78 -0.93 -2.21
C LEU A 42 2.93 -0.05 -3.14
N ARG A 43 2.94 -0.33 -4.45
CA ARG A 43 2.15 0.43 -5.44
C ARG A 43 0.64 0.27 -5.25
N ASN A 44 0.20 -0.95 -4.93
CA ASN A 44 -1.22 -1.22 -4.68
C ASN A 44 -1.69 -0.57 -3.37
N TYR A 45 -0.83 -0.55 -2.35
CA TYR A 45 -1.11 0.12 -1.10
C TYR A 45 -1.15 1.65 -1.26
N ALA A 46 -0.20 2.24 -1.99
CA ALA A 46 -0.22 3.66 -2.35
C ALA A 46 -1.51 4.03 -3.11
N SER A 47 -1.93 3.20 -4.08
CA SER A 47 -3.21 3.40 -4.80
C SER A 47 -4.43 3.45 -3.87
N LEU A 48 -4.48 2.59 -2.85
CA LEU A 48 -5.54 2.64 -1.84
C LEU A 48 -5.49 3.95 -1.03
N LEU A 49 -4.29 4.38 -0.64
CA LEU A 49 -4.09 5.62 0.13
C LEU A 49 -4.53 6.86 -0.65
N HIS A 50 -4.28 6.90 -1.97
CA HIS A 50 -4.82 7.94 -2.85
C HIS A 50 -6.37 7.95 -2.86
N MET A 51 -7.00 6.78 -2.87
CA MET A 51 -8.47 6.68 -2.83
C MET A 51 -9.09 7.21 -1.52
N ILE A 52 -8.35 7.15 -0.42
CA ILE A 52 -8.79 7.68 0.88
C ILE A 52 -8.22 9.07 1.19
N HIS A 53 -7.68 9.76 0.19
CA HIS A 53 -7.07 11.09 0.29
C HIS A 53 -5.91 11.17 1.31
N ARG A 54 -5.23 10.06 1.62
CA ARG A 54 -4.04 9.99 2.48
C ARG A 54 -2.75 9.96 1.66
N GLU A 55 -2.57 11.02 0.86
CA GLU A 55 -1.40 11.23 0.01
C GLU A 55 -0.08 11.19 0.81
N GLU A 56 -0.09 11.76 2.02
CA GLU A 56 1.08 11.84 2.91
C GLU A 56 1.67 10.47 3.27
N GLU A 57 0.85 9.42 3.28
CA GLU A 57 1.27 8.05 3.53
C GLU A 57 1.57 7.27 2.24
N ALA A 58 1.00 7.69 1.10
CA ALA A 58 1.26 7.09 -0.21
C ALA A 58 2.68 7.41 -0.70
N VAL A 59 3.09 8.67 -0.59
CA VAL A 59 4.41 9.17 -1.05
C VAL A 59 5.59 8.32 -0.56
N PRO A 60 5.75 8.00 0.74
CA PRO A 60 6.87 7.18 1.19
C PRO A 60 6.84 5.74 0.65
N LEU A 61 5.65 5.18 0.38
CA LEU A 61 5.53 3.85 -0.22
C LEU A 61 5.96 3.84 -1.69
N GLU A 62 5.60 4.89 -2.44
CA GLU A 62 6.00 5.07 -3.83
C GLU A 62 7.50 5.31 -3.97
N GLU A 63 8.07 6.17 -3.11
CA GLU A 63 9.52 6.40 -3.08
C GLU A 63 10.27 5.10 -2.76
N ARG A 64 9.78 4.30 -1.81
CA ARG A 64 10.36 3.00 -1.49
C ARG A 64 10.26 2.03 -2.66
N ALA A 65 9.12 1.98 -3.35
CA ALA A 65 8.94 1.18 -4.55
C ALA A 65 9.91 1.59 -5.66
N ARG A 66 10.10 2.91 -5.85
CA ARG A 66 11.03 3.46 -6.84
C ARG A 66 12.48 3.17 -6.47
N ALA A 67 12.86 3.25 -5.20
CA ALA A 67 14.20 2.91 -4.74
C ALA A 67 14.56 1.44 -5.03
N ILE A 68 13.62 0.51 -4.80
CA ILE A 68 13.82 -0.92 -5.10
C ILE A 68 14.00 -1.17 -6.61
N LEU A 69 13.24 -0.46 -7.45
CA LEU A 69 13.37 -0.57 -8.90
C LEU A 69 14.63 0.15 -9.44
N GLY A 70 14.97 1.30 -8.85
CA GLY A 70 16.07 2.17 -9.27
C GLY A 70 17.45 1.69 -8.81
N ALA A 71 17.54 0.94 -7.71
CA ALA A 71 18.77 0.27 -7.27
C ALA A 71 19.26 -0.83 -8.25
N ARG A 72 18.51 -1.07 -9.33
CA ARG A 72 18.79 -2.07 -10.35
C ARG A 72 19.39 -1.50 -11.64
N ALA A 73 19.68 -0.20 -11.69
CA ALA A 73 20.37 0.50 -12.79
C ALA A 73 21.86 0.67 -12.47
#